data_AF-A0A2V5W0T4-F1
#
_entry.id   AF-A0A2V5W0T4-F1
#
_cell.length_a   1.000
_cell.length_b   1.000
_cell.length_c   1.000
_cell.angle_alpha   90.00
_cell.angle_beta   90.00
_cell.angle_gamma   90.00
#
_symmetry.space_group_name_H-M   'P 1'
#
loop_
_entity.id
_entity.type
_entity.pdbx_description
1 polymer ?
#
loop_
_entity_poly.entity_id
_entity_poly.type
_entity_poly.pdbx_seq_one_letter_code
_entity_poly.pdbx_strand_id
1 'polypeptide(L)' 'TGTKLLRDLQEEARGAGKSLTIHVERFNRALELYQRLGFKQVEDKGVYLLLEWSAP' A
#
# COMPACT_ATOMS: atom_id res chain seq x y z
N THR A 1 3.05 -10.46 11.91
CA THR A 1 1.81 -9.70 11.61
C THR A 1 1.93 -9.02 10.26
N GLY A 2 0.83 -8.81 9.54
CA GLY A 2 0.83 -8.16 8.21
C GLY A 2 1.53 -6.79 8.17
N THR A 3 1.40 -5.98 9.23
CA THR A 3 2.10 -4.69 9.34
C THR A 3 3.62 -4.82 9.26
N LYS A 4 4.20 -5.85 9.90
CA LYS A 4 5.67 -6.06 9.86
C LYS A 4 6.11 -6.39 8.44
N LEU A 5 5.42 -7.31 7.77
CA LEU A 5 5.72 -7.68 6.39
C LEU A 5 5.67 -6.46 5.45
N LEU A 6 4.65 -5.62 5.56
CA LEU A 6 4.53 -4.42 4.73
C LEU A 6 5.65 -3.41 5.00
N ARG A 7 6.08 -3.25 6.26
CA ARG A 7 7.22 -2.39 6.59
C ARG A 7 8.53 -2.93 6.05
N ASP A 8 8.75 -4.24 6.16
CA ASP A 8 9.94 -4.89 5.61
C ASP A 8 10.01 -4.67 4.08
N LEU A 9 8.88 -4.80 3.38
CA LEU A 9 8.78 -4.50 1.95
C LEU A 9 9.00 -3.01 1.63
N GLN A 10 8.53 -2.09 2.48
CA GLN A 10 8.76 -0.65 2.31
C GLN A 10 10.25 -0.31 2.43
N GLU A 11 10.97 -0.93 3.36
CA GLU A 11 12.42 -0.78 3.49
C GLU A 11 13.15 -1.30 2.25
N GLU A 12 12.77 -2.49 1.76
CA GLU A 12 13.34 -3.06 0.53
C GLU A 12 13.08 -2.15 -0.69
N ALA A 13 11.85 -1.71 -0.87
CA ALA A 13 11.46 -0.82 -1.96
C ALA A 13 12.19 0.52 -1.90
N ARG A 14 12.40 1.08 -0.69
CA ARG A 14 13.22 2.28 -0.49
C ARG A 14 14.67 2.04 -0.93
N GLY A 15 15.28 0.94 -0.49
CA GLY A 15 16.66 0.59 -0.87
C GLY A 15 16.82 0.37 -2.38
N ALA A 16 15.77 -0.12 -3.04
CA ALA A 16 15.75 -0.37 -4.48
C ALA A 16 15.28 0.83 -5.33
N GLY A 17 14.83 1.93 -4.72
CA GLY A 17 14.26 3.08 -5.44
C GLY A 17 12.96 2.75 -6.18
N LYS A 18 12.14 1.84 -5.63
CA LYS A 18 10.88 1.37 -6.24
C LYS A 18 9.67 1.78 -5.40
N SER A 19 8.50 1.83 -6.04
CA SER A 19 7.21 1.92 -5.35
C SER A 19 6.63 0.54 -5.05
N LEU A 20 5.67 0.50 -4.12
CA LEU A 20 4.84 -0.67 -3.84
C LEU A 20 3.40 -0.37 -4.24
N THR A 21 2.76 -1.31 -4.94
CA THR A 21 1.34 -1.21 -5.30
C THR A 21 0.53 -2.34 -4.67
N ILE A 22 -0.70 -2.04 -4.26
CA ILE A 22 -1.64 -3.03 -3.72
C ILE A 22 -3.06 -2.77 -4.20
N HIS A 23 -3.77 -3.83 -4.58
CA HIS A 23 -5.21 -3.80 -4.82
C HIS A 23 -5.95 -4.17 -3.53
N VAL A 24 -6.96 -3.38 -3.18
CA VAL A 24 -7.79 -3.62 -1.99
C VAL A 24 -9.26 -3.34 -2.33
N GLU A 25 -10.18 -4.19 -1.87
CA GLU A 25 -11.60 -3.88 -1.99
C GLU A 25 -11.96 -2.64 -1.17
N ARG A 26 -12.82 -1.77 -1.72
CA ARG A 26 -13.20 -0.48 -1.13
C ARG A 26 -13.67 -0.59 0.33
N PHE A 27 -14.37 -1.66 0.67
CA PHE A 27 -14.96 -1.86 2.00
C PHE A 27 -14.14 -2.80 2.91
N ASN A 28 -12.94 -3.19 2.47
CA ASN A 28 -12.08 -4.06 3.26
C ASN A 28 -11.41 -3.27 4.40
N ARG A 29 -11.47 -3.81 5.63
CA ARG A 29 -10.84 -3.24 6.83
C ARG A 29 -9.33 -2.98 6.69
N ALA A 30 -8.65 -3.69 5.79
CA ALA A 30 -7.23 -3.47 5.52
C ALA A 30 -6.93 -2.13 4.85
N LEU A 31 -7.90 -1.48 4.20
CA LEU A 31 -7.73 -0.17 3.56
C LEU A 31 -7.17 0.88 4.54
N GLU A 32 -7.74 0.96 5.74
CA GLU A 32 -7.26 1.88 6.78
C GLU A 32 -5.83 1.56 7.23
N LEU A 33 -5.45 0.28 7.27
CA LEU A 33 -4.08 -0.12 7.58
C LEU A 33 -3.11 0.39 6.50
N TYR A 34 -3.44 0.21 5.23
CA TYR A 34 -2.60 0.66 4.13
C TYR A 34 -2.47 2.18 4.12
N GLN A 35 -3.56 2.92 4.34
CA GLN A 35 -3.54 4.38 4.45
C GLN A 35 -2.63 4.86 5.60
N ARG A 36 -2.71 4.25 6.78
CA ARG A 36 -1.81 4.56 7.92
C ARG A 36 -0.34 4.23 7.63
N LEU A 37 -0.07 3.28 6.74
CA LEU A 37 1.27 2.95 6.27
C LEU A 37 1.74 3.86 5.13
N GLY A 38 0.95 4.85 4.74
CA GLY A 38 1.30 5.87 3.75
C GLY A 38 0.98 5.49 2.31
N PHE A 39 0.26 4.38 2.08
CA PHE A 39 -0.27 4.08 0.76
C PHE A 39 -1.35 5.10 0.39
N LYS A 40 -1.32 5.59 -0.85
CA LYS A 40 -2.27 6.56 -1.42
C LYS A 40 -2.99 5.93 -2.60
N GLN A 41 -4.28 6.22 -2.75
CA GLN A 41 -5.03 5.75 -3.91
C GLN A 41 -4.49 6.42 -5.18
N VAL A 42 -4.18 5.62 -6.19
CA VAL A 42 -3.72 6.08 -7.51
C VAL A 42 -4.68 5.71 -8.63
N GLU A 43 -5.55 4.69 -8.43
CA GLU A 43 -6.58 4.31 -9.39
C GLU A 43 -7.83 3.78 -8.68
N ASP A 44 -9.00 4.09 -9.22
CA ASP A 44 -10.29 3.55 -8.79
C ASP A 44 -10.83 2.58 -9.85
N LYS A 45 -10.97 1.29 -9.50
CA LYS A 45 -11.50 0.24 -10.37
C LYS A 45 -12.92 -0.18 -9.95
N GLY A 46 -13.66 0.72 -9.33
CA GLY A 46 -15.00 0.48 -8.81
C GLY A 46 -14.95 -0.25 -7.46
N VAL A 47 -14.96 -1.59 -7.51
CA VAL A 47 -14.93 -2.44 -6.31
C VAL A 47 -13.54 -2.48 -5.67
N TYR A 48 -12.49 -2.47 -6.49
CA TYR A 48 -11.10 -2.46 -6.04
C TYR A 48 -10.49 -1.06 -6.19
N LEU A 49 -9.67 -0.69 -5.21
CA LEU A 49 -8.79 0.47 -5.26
C LEU A 49 -7.37 -0.02 -5.52
N LEU A 50 -6.63 0.69 -6.39
CA LEU A 50 -5.18 0.56 -6.46
C LEU A 50 -4.57 1.63 -5.57
N LEU A 51 -3.77 1.19 -4.60
CA LEU A 51 -2.98 2.08 -3.76
C LEU A 51 -1.50 1.93 -4.09
N GLU A 52 -0.76 3.02 -3.98
CA GLU A 52 0.68 3.05 -4.14
C GLU A 52 1.34 3.67 -2.90
N TRP A 53 2.47 3.11 -2.50
CA TRP A 53 3.41 3.73 -1.58
C TRP A 53 4.75 3.96 -2.29
N SER A 54 5.33 5.14 -2.09
CA SER A 54 6.70 5.46 -2.49
C SER A 54 7.45 5.99 -1.28
N ALA A 55 8.78 5.81 -1.26
CA ALA A 55 9.61 6.48 -0.27
C ALA A 55 9.44 8.02 -0.39
N PRO A 56 9.46 8.75 0.74
CA PRO A 56 9.47 10.22 0.72
C PRO A 56 10.75 10.78 0.09
#